data_AF-A0A5K1G9W4-F1
#
_entry.id   AF-A0A5K1G9W4-F1
#
_cell.length_a   1.000
_cell.length_b   1.000
_cell.length_c   1.000
_cell.angle_alpha   90.00
_cell.angle_beta   90.00
_cell.angle_gamma   90.00
#
_symmetry.space_group_name_H-M   'P 1'
#
loop_
_entity.id
_entity.type
_entity.pdbx_description
1 polymer ?
#
loop_
_entity_poly.entity_id
_entity_poly.type
_entity_poly.pdbx_seq_one_letter_code
_entity_poly.pdbx_strand_id
1 'polypeptide(L)' 'AELIDPAVKGTLNVLRSCAKTPSIKRVVVTSSMAAATFSQLARTPDVVVDETWFSDSDFCRESK' A
#
# COMPACT_ATOMS: atom_id res chain seq x y z
N ALA A 1 -4.06 16.40 -2.76
CA ALA A 1 -3.47 16.00 -1.46
C ALA A 1 -4.50 15.40 -0.50
N GLU A 2 -5.80 15.47 -0.81
CA GLU A 2 -6.89 15.14 0.13
C GLU A 2 -7.10 13.64 0.41
N LEU A 3 -6.46 12.73 -0.34
CA LEU A 3 -6.66 11.28 -0.17
C LEU A 3 -5.44 10.57 0.44
N ILE A 4 -4.23 10.88 -0.05
CA ILE A 4 -3.00 10.17 0.34
C ILE A 4 -2.62 10.49 1.79
N ASP A 5 -2.59 11.77 2.15
CA ASP A 5 -2.19 12.21 3.49
C ASP A 5 -3.09 11.63 4.58
N PRO A 6 -4.43 11.68 4.46
CA PRO A 6 -5.32 11.04 5.43
C PRO A 6 -5.18 9.52 5.47
N ALA A 7 -5.00 8.84 4.34
CA ALA A 7 -4.84 7.39 4.30
C ALA A 7 -3.58 6.93 5.04
N VAL A 8 -2.45 7.63 4.84
CA VAL A 8 -1.18 7.33 5.51
C VAL A 8 -1.27 7.65 7.00
N LYS A 9 -1.70 8.87 7.35
CA LYS A 9 -1.78 9.31 8.75
C LYS A 9 -2.79 8.50 9.55
N GLY A 10 -3.95 8.19 8.95
CA GLY A 10 -5.00 7.37 9.55
C GLY A 10 -4.52 5.96 9.87
N THR A 11 -3.92 5.28 8.89
CA THR A 11 -3.38 3.92 9.07
C THR A 11 -2.31 3.88 10.17
N LEU A 12 -1.34 4.81 10.13
CA LEU A 12 -0.29 4.88 11.14
C LEU A 12 -0.84 5.18 12.54
N ASN A 13 -1.86 6.04 12.65
CA ASN A 13 -2.48 6.35 13.93
C ASN A 13 -3.11 5.10 14.57
N VAL A 14 -3.88 4.33 13.78
CA VAL A 14 -4.52 3.09 14.25
C VAL A 14 -3.45 2.05 14.63
N LEU A 15 -2.46 1.81 13.78
CA LEU A 15 -1.39 0.84 14.06
C LEU A 15 -0.60 1.18 15.34
N ARG A 16 -0.30 2.46 15.58
CA ARG A 16 0.35 2.93 16.81
C ARG A 16 -0.53 2.71 18.05
N SER A 17 -1.85 2.89 17.92
CA SER A 17 -2.79 2.60 19.00
C SER A 17 -2.86 1.10 19.30
N CYS A 18 -2.94 0.27 18.25
CA CYS A 18 -2.91 -1.18 18.38
C CYS A 18 -1.64 -1.69 19.07
N ALA A 19 -0.47 -1.16 18.68
CA ALA A 19 0.81 -1.52 19.27
C ALA A 19 0.92 -1.22 20.78
N LYS A 20 0.17 -0.20 21.27
CA LYS A 20 0.11 0.16 22.70
C LYS A 20 -0.91 -0.65 23.49
N THR A 21 -1.69 -1.51 22.84
CA THR A 21 -2.82 -2.23 23.45
C THR A 21 -2.49 -3.72 23.57
N PRO A 22 -2.11 -4.23 24.76
CA PRO A 22 -1.59 -5.60 24.92
C PRO A 22 -2.57 -6.73 24.55
N SER A 23 -3.88 -6.46 24.56
CA SER A 23 -4.90 -7.45 24.18
C SER A 23 -5.00 -7.69 22.67
N ILE A 24 -4.46 -6.77 21.84
CA ILE A 24 -4.47 -6.91 20.39
C ILE A 24 -3.30 -7.79 19.96
N LYS A 25 -3.61 -8.95 19.37
CA LYS A 25 -2.61 -9.95 18.96
C LYS A 25 -2.26 -9.92 17.47
N ARG A 26 -3.15 -9.36 16.64
CA ARG A 26 -3.00 -9.31 15.18
C ARG A 26 -3.81 -8.15 14.61
N VAL A 27 -3.25 -7.49 13.62
CA VAL A 27 -3.94 -6.48 12.80
C VAL A 27 -3.91 -6.95 11.35
N VAL A 28 -5.03 -6.82 10.65
CA VAL A 28 -5.14 -7.07 9.21
C VAL A 28 -5.46 -5.73 8.55
N VAL A 29 -4.66 -5.34 7.58
CA VAL A 29 -4.85 -4.10 6.82
C VAL A 29 -5.43 -4.44 5.47
N THR A 30 -6.60 -3.90 5.15
CA THR A 30 -7.19 -4.01 3.82
C THR A 30 -6.46 -3.06 2.87
N SER A 31 -5.51 -3.61 2.12
CA SER A 31 -4.85 -2.91 1.02
C SER A 31 -5.65 -3.08 -0.29
N SER A 32 -5.03 -2.79 -1.43
CA SER A 32 -5.61 -2.97 -2.77
C SER A 32 -4.54 -3.46 -3.75
N MET A 33 -4.96 -4.12 -4.84
CA MET A 33 -4.08 -4.46 -5.97
C MET A 33 -3.37 -3.23 -6.54
N ALA A 34 -3.98 -2.04 -6.42
CA ALA A 34 -3.37 -0.79 -6.85
C ALA A 34 -2.02 -0.49 -6.17
N ALA A 35 -1.73 -1.10 -5.02
CA ALA A 35 -0.43 -0.96 -4.35
C ALA A 35 0.68 -1.83 -4.97
N ALA A 36 0.36 -2.76 -5.87
CA ALA A 36 1.32 -3.72 -6.45
C ALA A 36 1.38 -3.72 -7.99
N THR A 37 0.33 -3.25 -8.67
CA THR A 37 0.17 -3.47 -10.12
C THR A 37 0.66 -2.35 -11.03
N PHE A 38 0.97 -1.16 -10.50
CA PHE A 38 1.30 0.03 -11.29
C PHE A 38 2.79 0.36 -11.18
N SER A 39 3.60 -0.21 -12.07
CA SER A 39 5.05 0.02 -12.11
C SER A 39 5.48 0.34 -13.54
N GLN A 40 6.63 1.01 -13.68
CA GLN A 40 7.24 1.29 -14.98
C GLN A 40 7.74 0.01 -15.70
N LEU A 41 7.86 -1.10 -14.97
CA LEU A 41 8.25 -2.38 -15.55
C LEU A 41 7.21 -2.84 -16.58
N ALA A 42 7.67 -3.06 -17.81
CA ALA A 42 6.84 -3.59 -18.87
C ALA A 42 6.29 -4.96 -18.47
N ARG A 43 4.96 -5.06 -18.35
CA ARG A 43 4.27 -6.31 -18.02
C ARG A 43 4.25 -7.21 -19.25
N THR A 44 5.35 -7.91 -19.49
CA THR A 44 5.37 -9.00 -20.47
C THR A 44 4.54 -10.18 -19.94
N PRO A 45 4.00 -11.06 -20.81
CA PRO A 45 3.18 -12.20 -20.39
C PRO A 45 3.85 -13.13 -19.36
N ASP A 46 5.17 -13.13 -19.31
CA ASP A 46 5.97 -13.99 -18.42
C ASP A 46 6.18 -13.38 -17.02
N VAL A 47 5.77 -12.12 -16.80
CA VAL A 47 5.95 -11.44 -15.51
C VAL A 47 4.82 -11.81 -14.55
N VAL A 48 5.17 -12.51 -13.48
CA VAL A 48 4.28 -12.78 -12.35
C VAL A 48 4.35 -11.63 -11.35
N VAL A 49 3.19 -11.06 -11.00
CA VAL A 49 3.05 -10.08 -9.92
C VAL A 49 2.75 -10.85 -8.64
N ASP A 50 3.71 -10.88 -7.72
CA ASP A 50 3.60 -11.52 -6.40
C ASP A 50 3.63 -10.48 -5.27
N GLU A 51 3.67 -10.93 -4.02
CA GLU A 51 3.67 -10.07 -2.83
C GLU A 51 4.96 -9.24 -2.64
N THR A 52 5.98 -9.45 -3.47
CA THR A 52 7.21 -8.64 -3.45
C THR A 52 7.10 -7.39 -4.32
N TRP A 53 6.08 -7.29 -5.15
CA TRP A 53 5.85 -6.16 -6.04
C TRP A 53 5.20 -4.97 -5.32
N PHE A 54 5.67 -3.77 -5.69
CA PHE A 54 5.10 -2.50 -5.29
C PHE A 54 4.88 -1.61 -6.51
N SER A 55 3.79 -0.85 -6.48
CA SER A 55 3.54 0.19 -7.45
C SER A 55 4.56 1.33 -7.29
N ASP A 56 5.04 1.83 -8.41
CA ASP A 56 5.97 2.96 -8.48
C ASP A 56 5.21 4.27 -8.26
N SER A 57 5.63 5.04 -7.26
CA SER A 57 4.94 6.26 -6.86
C SER A 57 5.05 7.38 -7.88
N ASP A 58 6.14 7.44 -8.64
CA ASP A 58 6.39 8.49 -9.62
C ASP A 58 5.53 8.21 -10.86
N PHE A 59 5.52 6.96 -11.32
CA PHE A 59 4.63 6.48 -12.37
C PHE A 59 3.15 6.74 -12.04
N CYS A 60 2.72 6.47 -10.80
CA CYS A 60 1.35 6.73 -10.37
C CYS A 60 0.99 8.23 -10.32
N ARG A 61 1.97 9.10 -10.08
CA ARG A 61 1.76 10.57 -10.08
C ARG A 61 1.71 11.14 -11.48
N GLU A 62 2.53 10.61 -12.39
CA GLU A 62 2.57 10.99 -13.80
C GLU A 62 1.34 10.51 -14.56
N SER A 63 0.83 9.32 -14.23
CA SER A 63 -0.36 8.72 -14.86
C SER A 63 -1.70 9.26 -14.31
N LYS A 64 -1.68 10.45 -13.69
CA LYS A 64 -2.81 11.02 -12.96
C LYS A 64 -3.69 11.93 -13.83
#